data_AF-S4WA64-F1
#
_entry.id   AF-S4WA64-F1
#
_cell.length_a   1.000
_cell.length_b   1.000
_cell.length_c   1.000
_cell.angle_alpha   90.00
_cell.angle_beta   90.00
_cell.angle_gamma   90.00
#
_symmetry.space_group_name_H-M   'P 1'
#
loop_
_entity.id
_entity.type
_entity.pdbx_description
1 polymer ?
#
loop_
_entity_poly.entity_id
_entity_poly.type
_entity_poly.pdbx_seq_one_letter_code
_entity_poly.pdbx_strand_id
1 'polypeptide(L)'
;KLNGFAFTTNGWVQSYGSRYVRPPIIVGDVDRPAAMTVKESVYAQSLTSKPMKGMLTGPVTILRWSFPRDDVSQKVQSYQLSLALRDEVSDLEKAGITVIQVDEPAIREGLPLRAGAERSDYLNWAAESFRIATSAVEDSTQIHSHFCYSDLDPNHIK
;
A
#
# COMPACT_ATOMS: atom_id res chain seq x y z
N LYS A 1 6.94 10.69 -2.72
CA LYS A 1 6.11 11.75 -2.09
C LYS A 1 5.97 11.54 -0.58
N LEU A 2 6.35 10.38 -0.04
CA LEU A 2 6.48 10.14 1.40
C LEU A 2 7.88 10.54 1.88
N ASN A 3 7.97 11.04 3.10
CA ASN A 3 9.23 11.14 3.83
C ASN A 3 9.71 9.74 4.24
N GLY A 4 10.99 9.62 4.63
CA GLY A 4 11.58 8.33 5.03
C GLY A 4 11.99 7.43 3.85
N PHE A 5 11.86 7.91 2.61
CA PHE A 5 12.25 7.18 1.40
C PHE A 5 13.45 7.80 0.67
N ALA A 6 14.30 6.96 0.11
CA ALA A 6 15.31 7.29 -0.88
C ALA A 6 15.08 6.53 -2.19
N PHE A 7 15.55 7.08 -3.31
CA PHE A 7 15.35 6.52 -4.65
C PHE A 7 16.67 6.50 -5.40
N THR A 8 16.97 5.40 -6.08
CA THR A 8 18.18 5.27 -6.91
C THR A 8 17.91 5.71 -8.34
N THR A 9 18.95 6.03 -9.11
CA THR A 9 18.82 6.25 -10.57
C THR A 9 19.09 4.96 -11.36
N ASN A 10 20.10 4.18 -10.96
CA ASN A 10 20.56 2.99 -11.69
C ASN A 10 20.50 1.68 -10.87
N GLY A 11 19.82 1.66 -9.72
CA GLY A 11 19.70 0.48 -8.84
C GLY A 11 18.66 -0.53 -9.32
N TRP A 12 18.84 -1.05 -10.53
CA TRP A 12 17.91 -1.99 -11.15
C TRP A 12 18.02 -3.41 -10.57
N VAL A 13 16.88 -4.04 -10.34
CA VAL A 13 16.75 -5.45 -9.94
C VAL A 13 15.84 -6.16 -10.94
N GLN A 14 16.27 -7.32 -11.43
CA GLN A 14 15.45 -8.11 -12.34
C GLN A 14 14.25 -8.67 -11.59
N SER A 15 13.04 -8.49 -12.15
CA SER A 15 11.81 -9.09 -11.60
C SER A 15 11.51 -10.40 -12.32
N TYR A 16 11.40 -10.38 -13.65
CA TYR A 16 11.25 -11.58 -14.48
C TYR A 16 11.61 -11.29 -15.94
N GLY A 17 12.11 -12.30 -16.67
CA GLY A 17 12.43 -12.15 -18.10
C GLY A 17 13.34 -10.94 -18.36
N SER A 18 12.88 -10.00 -19.19
CA SER A 18 13.58 -8.72 -19.46
C SER A 18 13.00 -7.52 -18.69
N ARG A 19 12.14 -7.76 -17.70
CA ARG A 19 11.50 -6.72 -16.88
C ARG A 19 12.27 -6.52 -15.58
N TYR A 20 12.62 -5.27 -15.34
CA TYR A 20 13.37 -4.83 -14.18
C TYR A 20 12.54 -3.80 -13.41
N VAL A 21 12.76 -3.77 -12.11
CA VAL A 21 12.23 -2.75 -11.21
C VAL A 21 13.40 -2.01 -10.57
N ARG A 22 13.11 -0.84 -10.02
CA ARG A 22 14.08 -0.06 -9.26
C ARG A 22 13.46 0.23 -7.89
N PRO A 23 13.54 -0.73 -6.95
CA PRO A 23 12.89 -0.62 -5.65
C PRO A 23 13.38 0.64 -4.93
N PRO A 24 12.48 1.43 -4.33
CA PRO A 24 12.90 2.50 -3.44
C PRO A 24 13.45 1.92 -2.14
N ILE A 25 14.08 2.76 -1.33
CA ILE A 25 14.73 2.35 -0.08
C ILE A 25 14.06 3.08 1.07
N ILE A 26 13.58 2.35 2.07
CA ILE A 26 13.08 2.95 3.32
C ILE A 26 14.31 3.20 4.21
N VAL A 27 14.54 4.45 4.58
CA VAL A 27 15.76 4.89 5.30
C VAL A 27 15.44 5.61 6.62
N GLY A 28 14.17 5.84 6.91
CA GLY A 28 13.73 6.59 8.09
C GLY A 28 12.26 6.36 8.40
N ASP A 29 11.74 7.14 9.34
CA ASP A 29 10.32 7.10 9.68
C ASP A 29 9.49 7.68 8.52
N VAL A 30 8.37 7.03 8.25
CA VAL A 30 7.50 7.36 7.12
C VAL A 30 6.34 8.24 7.56
N ASP A 31 6.21 9.39 6.89
CA ASP A 31 5.03 10.26 6.97
C ASP A 31 4.68 10.81 5.58
N ARG A 32 3.46 11.33 5.46
CA ARG A 32 2.93 11.94 4.25
C ARG A 32 2.81 13.47 4.43
N PRO A 33 3.74 14.27 3.88
CA PRO A 33 3.73 15.72 4.09
C PRO A 33 2.63 16.47 3.31
N ALA A 34 2.09 15.87 2.25
CA ALA A 34 1.07 16.48 1.40
C ALA A 34 0.30 15.44 0.58
N ALA A 35 -0.85 15.86 0.03
CA ALA A 35 -1.66 15.06 -0.90
C ALA A 35 -0.86 14.54 -2.09
N MET A 36 -1.06 13.26 -2.40
CA MET A 36 -0.30 12.55 -3.42
C MET A 36 -1.05 12.39 -4.75
N THR A 37 -2.32 11.99 -4.73
CA THR A 37 -3.12 11.61 -5.90
C THR A 37 -4.43 12.38 -6.02
N VAL A 38 -4.84 13.11 -4.97
CA VAL A 38 -6.10 13.87 -4.93
C VAL A 38 -6.30 14.76 -6.16
N LYS A 39 -5.29 15.53 -6.56
CA LYS A 39 -5.40 16.46 -7.70
C LYS A 39 -5.81 15.75 -8.99
N GLU A 40 -5.10 14.67 -9.32
CA GLU A 40 -5.34 13.90 -10.53
C GLU A 40 -6.67 13.15 -10.47
N SER A 41 -7.00 12.58 -9.31
CA SER A 41 -8.28 11.88 -9.10
C SER A 41 -9.48 12.82 -9.21
N VAL A 42 -9.44 13.99 -8.59
CA VAL A 42 -10.53 14.99 -8.70
C VAL A 42 -10.71 15.44 -10.14
N TYR A 43 -9.61 15.75 -10.83
CA TYR A 43 -9.70 16.11 -12.24
C TYR A 43 -10.32 15.00 -13.07
N ALA A 44 -9.88 13.74 -12.90
CA ALA A 44 -10.45 12.60 -13.62
C ALA A 44 -11.95 12.41 -13.35
N GLN A 45 -12.38 12.52 -12.09
CA GLN A 45 -13.80 12.45 -11.73
C GLN A 45 -14.61 13.60 -12.35
N SER A 46 -14.03 14.80 -12.47
CA SER A 46 -14.73 15.96 -13.05
C SER A 46 -15.08 15.80 -14.55
N LEU A 47 -14.40 14.91 -15.27
CA LEU A 47 -14.61 14.67 -16.69
C LEU A 47 -15.71 13.64 -16.99
N THR A 48 -16.34 13.07 -15.97
CA THR A 48 -17.34 12.02 -16.14
C THR A 48 -18.39 12.04 -15.05
N SER A 49 -19.62 11.63 -15.40
CA SER A 49 -20.68 11.35 -14.44
C SER A 49 -20.60 9.93 -13.84
N LYS A 50 -19.70 9.08 -14.35
CA LYS A 50 -19.49 7.73 -13.81
C LYS A 50 -18.61 7.79 -12.55
N PRO A 51 -18.78 6.87 -11.60
CA PRO A 51 -17.85 6.74 -10.47
C PRO A 51 -16.43 6.45 -10.96
N MET A 52 -15.46 7.24 -10.51
CA MET A 52 -14.05 7.13 -10.86
C MET A 52 -13.27 6.66 -9.63
N LYS A 53 -12.35 5.71 -9.83
CA LYS A 53 -11.57 5.10 -8.74
C LYS A 53 -10.36 5.95 -8.36
N GLY A 54 -10.25 6.36 -7.10
CA GLY A 54 -8.97 6.72 -6.50
C GLY A 54 -8.06 5.49 -6.47
N MET A 55 -6.76 5.64 -6.75
CA MET A 55 -5.82 4.53 -6.83
C MET A 55 -4.65 4.75 -5.87
N LEU A 56 -4.41 3.78 -5.00
CA LEU A 56 -3.29 3.73 -4.07
C LEU A 56 -2.68 2.33 -4.06
N THR A 57 -1.41 2.26 -3.67
CA THR A 57 -0.74 0.99 -3.34
C THR A 57 -0.80 0.79 -1.83
N GLY A 58 -1.15 -0.41 -1.39
CA GLY A 58 -1.27 -0.75 0.02
C GLY A 58 0.08 -0.78 0.76
N PRO A 59 0.03 -0.65 2.10
CA PRO A 59 1.23 -0.53 2.93
C PRO A 59 2.15 -1.76 2.85
N VAL A 60 1.59 -2.98 2.77
CA VAL A 60 2.40 -4.20 2.69
C VAL A 60 3.10 -4.24 1.33
N THR A 61 2.41 -3.92 0.25
CA THR A 61 3.03 -3.88 -1.09
C THR A 61 4.09 -2.81 -1.22
N ILE A 62 3.87 -1.61 -0.67
CA ILE A 62 4.93 -0.59 -0.62
C ILE A 62 6.15 -1.13 0.14
N LEU A 63 5.94 -1.78 1.29
CA LEU A 63 7.03 -2.36 2.06
C LEU A 63 7.77 -3.48 1.30
N ARG A 64 7.03 -4.42 0.70
CA ARG A 64 7.58 -5.60 0.04
C ARG A 64 8.35 -5.28 -1.23
N TRP A 65 7.91 -4.27 -1.97
CA TRP A 65 8.58 -3.83 -3.21
C TRP A 65 9.55 -2.66 -3.00
N SER A 66 9.90 -2.39 -1.74
CA SER A 66 11.01 -1.53 -1.34
C SER A 66 12.14 -2.37 -0.77
N PHE A 67 13.34 -1.78 -0.66
CA PHE A 67 14.34 -2.25 0.29
C PHE A 67 13.97 -1.72 1.68
N PRO A 68 13.55 -2.58 2.64
CA PRO A 68 13.20 -2.15 3.98
C PRO A 68 14.45 -1.75 4.78
N ARG A 69 14.27 -0.90 5.79
CA ARG A 69 15.32 -0.65 6.80
C ARG A 69 15.43 -1.84 7.75
N ASP A 70 16.61 -2.03 8.33
CA ASP A 70 17.00 -3.19 9.13
C ASP A 70 17.05 -2.93 10.64
N ASP A 71 16.89 -1.67 11.07
CA ASP A 71 16.94 -1.24 12.46
C ASP A 71 15.58 -1.28 13.19
N VAL A 72 14.47 -1.40 12.45
CA VAL A 72 13.11 -1.59 13.00
C VAL A 72 12.37 -2.70 12.28
N SER A 73 11.39 -3.32 12.95
CA SER A 73 10.64 -4.44 12.37
C SER A 73 9.81 -4.01 11.15
N GLN A 74 9.61 -4.94 10.23
CA GLN A 74 8.73 -4.76 9.06
C GLN A 74 7.29 -4.39 9.48
N LYS A 75 6.81 -4.91 10.62
CA LYS A 75 5.52 -4.55 11.22
C LYS A 75 5.44 -3.04 11.52
N VAL A 76 6.47 -2.48 12.17
CA VAL A 76 6.53 -1.04 12.48
C VAL A 76 6.53 -0.20 11.20
N GLN A 77 7.34 -0.59 10.21
CA GLN A 77 7.40 0.10 8.92
C GLN A 77 6.05 0.06 8.20
N SER A 78 5.37 -1.09 8.19
CA SER A 78 4.05 -1.27 7.60
C SER A 78 3.00 -0.39 8.26
N TYR A 79 3.00 -0.26 9.59
CA TYR A 79 2.06 0.63 10.29
C TYR A 79 2.30 2.11 10.01
N GLN A 80 3.56 2.56 9.91
CA GLN A 80 3.85 3.95 9.50
C GLN A 80 3.31 4.22 8.08
N LEU A 81 3.52 3.28 7.16
CA LEU A 81 2.95 3.34 5.81
C LEU A 81 1.41 3.38 5.84
N SER A 82 0.78 2.55 6.67
CA SER A 82 -0.67 2.54 6.82
C SER A 82 -1.24 3.86 7.29
N LEU A 83 -0.59 4.50 8.27
CA LEU A 83 -1.02 5.81 8.77
C LEU A 83 -0.86 6.89 7.71
N ALA A 84 0.26 6.89 6.99
CA ALA A 84 0.49 7.80 5.88
C ALA A 84 -0.55 7.63 4.74
N LEU A 85 -0.94 6.39 4.45
CA LEU A 85 -1.95 6.07 3.45
C LEU A 85 -3.38 6.37 3.92
N ARG A 86 -3.66 6.22 5.22
CA ARG A 86 -4.95 6.58 5.81
C ARG A 86 -5.29 8.04 5.53
N ASP A 87 -4.30 8.93 5.70
CA ASP A 87 -4.48 10.35 5.41
C ASP A 87 -4.81 10.60 3.93
N GLU A 88 -4.17 9.87 3.01
CA GLU A 88 -4.46 10.00 1.57
C GLU A 88 -5.86 9.45 1.21
N VAL A 89 -6.26 8.31 1.80
CA VAL A 89 -7.62 7.76 1.65
C VAL A 89 -8.67 8.75 2.14
N SER A 90 -8.47 9.33 3.32
CA SER A 90 -9.37 10.34 3.87
C SER A 90 -9.39 11.62 3.03
N ASP A 91 -8.26 12.05 2.47
CA ASP A 91 -8.21 13.23 1.59
C ASP A 91 -8.93 12.98 0.25
N LEU A 92 -8.81 11.77 -0.32
CA LEU A 92 -9.56 11.37 -1.51
C LEU A 92 -11.07 11.39 -1.26
N GLU A 93 -11.52 10.81 -0.14
CA GLU A 93 -12.93 10.81 0.25
C GLU A 93 -13.46 12.24 0.44
N LYS A 94 -12.74 13.08 1.20
CA LYS A 94 -13.11 14.50 1.42
C LYS A 94 -13.16 15.30 0.12
N ALA A 95 -12.37 14.91 -0.88
CA ALA A 95 -12.37 15.52 -2.20
C ALA A 95 -13.46 14.98 -3.15
N GLY A 96 -14.34 14.09 -2.66
CA GLY A 96 -15.48 13.55 -3.40
C GLY A 96 -15.20 12.25 -4.16
N ILE A 97 -14.06 11.60 -3.92
CA ILE A 97 -13.74 10.30 -4.52
C ILE A 97 -14.28 9.19 -3.61
N THR A 98 -15.50 8.74 -3.88
CA THR A 98 -16.22 7.76 -3.04
C THR A 98 -15.97 6.30 -3.43
N VAL A 99 -15.16 6.04 -4.46
CA VAL A 99 -14.66 4.70 -4.80
C VAL A 99 -13.14 4.76 -4.77
N ILE A 100 -12.52 4.04 -3.86
CA ILE A 100 -11.06 4.08 -3.66
C ILE A 100 -10.53 2.66 -3.70
N GLN A 101 -9.51 2.43 -4.52
CA GLN A 101 -8.84 1.15 -4.65
C GLN A 101 -7.45 1.22 -4.03
N VAL A 102 -7.17 0.28 -3.12
CA VAL A 102 -5.88 0.12 -2.44
C VAL A 102 -5.34 -1.26 -2.77
N ASP A 103 -4.32 -1.32 -3.63
CA ASP A 103 -3.83 -2.59 -4.20
C ASP A 103 -2.83 -3.29 -3.26
N GLU A 104 -3.04 -4.57 -2.97
CA GLU A 104 -2.15 -5.38 -2.12
C GLU A 104 -1.62 -6.67 -2.80
N PRO A 105 -1.04 -6.60 -4.01
CA PRO A 105 -0.57 -7.78 -4.71
C PRO A 105 0.56 -8.53 -3.99
N ALA A 106 1.39 -7.85 -3.19
CA ALA A 106 2.51 -8.47 -2.49
C ALA A 106 2.14 -9.07 -1.13
N ILE A 107 0.85 -9.06 -0.74
CA ILE A 107 0.43 -9.56 0.59
C ILE A 107 0.77 -11.03 0.80
N ARG A 108 0.82 -11.83 -0.28
CA ARG A 108 1.26 -13.22 -0.24
C ARG A 108 2.77 -13.38 -0.41
N GLU A 109 3.40 -12.49 -1.18
CA GLU A 109 4.85 -12.46 -1.40
C GLU A 109 5.62 -12.25 -0.08
N GLY A 110 5.07 -11.44 0.82
CA GLY A 110 5.67 -11.19 2.13
C GLY A 110 5.52 -12.31 3.16
N LEU A 111 4.75 -13.35 2.88
CA LEU A 111 4.46 -14.42 3.83
C LEU A 111 5.74 -15.18 4.23
N PRO A 112 6.07 -15.31 5.53
CA PRO A 112 7.23 -16.07 5.99
C PRO A 112 7.23 -17.51 5.46
N LEU A 113 8.40 -18.02 5.08
CA LEU A 113 8.54 -19.30 4.37
C LEU A 113 8.16 -20.52 5.20
N ARG A 114 8.24 -20.43 6.52
CA ARG A 114 7.93 -21.52 7.45
C ARG A 114 6.65 -21.23 8.20
N ALA A 115 5.87 -22.27 8.46
CA ALA A 115 4.80 -22.18 9.45
C ALA A 115 5.41 -21.93 10.84
N GLY A 116 4.72 -21.17 11.69
CA GLY A 116 5.17 -20.81 13.02
C GLY A 116 4.71 -19.41 13.43
N ALA A 117 5.20 -18.95 14.58
CA ALA A 117 4.80 -17.68 15.19
C ALA A 117 5.00 -16.47 14.25
N GLU A 118 6.10 -16.43 13.49
CA GLU A 118 6.38 -15.35 12.54
C GLU A 118 5.34 -15.27 11.42
N ARG A 119 4.95 -16.43 10.86
CA ARG A 119 3.90 -16.46 9.82
C ARG A 119 2.56 -16.03 10.40
N SER A 120 2.20 -16.49 11.60
CA SER A 120 0.95 -16.09 12.25
C SER A 120 0.92 -14.59 12.58
N ASP A 121 2.02 -14.02 13.08
CA ASP A 121 2.11 -12.58 13.33
C ASP A 121 2.03 -11.78 12.02
N TYR A 122 2.72 -12.23 10.96
CA TYR A 122 2.60 -11.66 9.61
C TYR A 122 1.15 -11.60 9.14
N LEU A 123 0.41 -12.70 9.25
CA LEU A 123 -0.98 -12.76 8.83
C LEU A 123 -1.85 -11.70 9.54
N ASN A 124 -1.55 -11.45 10.82
CA ASN A 124 -2.27 -10.47 11.61
C ASN A 124 -1.90 -9.03 11.22
N TRP A 125 -0.60 -8.68 11.27
CA TRP A 125 -0.20 -7.28 11.07
C TRP A 125 -0.31 -6.83 9.62
N ALA A 126 -0.18 -7.74 8.64
CA ALA A 126 -0.33 -7.40 7.23
C ALA A 126 -1.79 -6.99 6.93
N ALA A 127 -2.76 -7.81 7.35
CA ALA A 127 -4.17 -7.49 7.22
C ALA A 127 -4.57 -6.25 8.05
N GLU A 128 -4.02 -6.11 9.26
CA GLU A 128 -4.25 -4.93 10.09
C GLU A 128 -3.72 -3.66 9.45
N SER A 129 -2.53 -3.71 8.84
CA SER A 129 -1.95 -2.58 8.12
C SER A 129 -2.88 -2.09 7.01
N PHE A 130 -3.46 -3.00 6.24
CA PHE A 130 -4.45 -2.66 5.22
C PHE A 130 -5.70 -2.00 5.81
N ARG A 131 -6.22 -2.54 6.92
CA ARG A 131 -7.38 -1.97 7.63
C ARG A 131 -7.08 -0.59 8.20
N ILE A 132 -5.91 -0.36 8.81
CA ILE A 132 -5.52 0.97 9.32
C ILE A 132 -5.61 2.03 8.22
N ALA A 133 -5.18 1.70 7.00
CA ALA A 133 -5.24 2.62 5.87
C ALA A 133 -6.67 2.86 5.35
N THR A 134 -7.60 1.91 5.53
CA THR A 134 -8.90 1.90 4.84
C THR A 134 -10.12 2.00 5.76
N SER A 135 -9.96 1.91 7.09
CA SER A 135 -11.07 1.94 8.06
C SER A 135 -11.46 3.35 8.54
N ALA A 136 -10.98 4.41 7.87
CA ALA A 136 -11.25 5.81 8.23
C ALA A 136 -12.26 6.49 7.31
N VAL A 137 -12.98 5.69 6.52
CA VAL A 137 -13.95 6.14 5.52
C VAL A 137 -15.38 5.94 6.04
N GLU A 138 -16.31 6.69 5.47
CA GLU A 138 -17.74 6.52 5.70
C GLU A 138 -18.25 5.22 5.06
N ASP A 139 -19.36 4.68 5.59
CA ASP A 139 -20.00 3.46 5.07
C ASP A 139 -20.40 3.58 3.58
N SER A 140 -20.61 4.81 3.12
CA SER A 140 -20.96 5.10 1.71
C SER A 140 -19.77 5.02 0.75
N THR A 141 -18.53 5.02 1.26
CA THR A 141 -17.31 4.96 0.47
C THR A 141 -16.92 3.51 0.19
N GLN A 142 -16.77 3.18 -1.09
CA GLN A 142 -16.49 1.82 -1.52
C GLN A 142 -14.97 1.59 -1.65
N ILE A 143 -14.40 0.83 -0.71
CA ILE A 143 -13.03 0.36 -0.78
C ILE A 143 -12.92 -0.89 -1.68
N HIS A 144 -12.00 -0.85 -2.64
CA HIS A 144 -11.60 -1.98 -3.48
C HIS A 144 -10.15 -2.38 -3.16
N SER A 145 -9.81 -3.64 -3.40
CA SER A 145 -8.42 -4.08 -3.42
C SER A 145 -8.16 -5.00 -4.61
N HIS A 146 -6.89 -5.18 -4.93
CA HIS A 146 -6.41 -6.03 -6.01
C HIS A 146 -5.27 -6.90 -5.52
N PHE A 147 -5.30 -8.17 -5.95
CA PHE A 147 -4.28 -9.17 -5.68
C PHE A 147 -3.93 -9.87 -6.99
N CYS A 148 -2.64 -10.15 -7.22
CA CYS A 148 -2.21 -10.82 -8.44
C CYS A 148 -0.97 -11.69 -8.25
N TYR A 149 -0.74 -12.59 -9.21
CA TYR A 149 0.49 -13.37 -9.38
C TYR A 149 1.02 -14.04 -8.10
N SER A 150 0.15 -14.71 -7.36
CA SER A 150 0.47 -15.39 -6.11
C SER A 150 -0.48 -16.56 -5.85
N ASP A 151 -0.03 -17.56 -5.09
CA ASP A 151 -0.90 -18.60 -4.51
C ASP A 151 -1.70 -18.00 -3.34
N LEU A 152 -2.76 -17.28 -3.68
CA LEU A 152 -3.57 -16.50 -2.73
C LEU A 152 -4.29 -17.39 -1.71
N ASP A 153 -4.24 -16.99 -0.44
CA ASP A 153 -5.06 -17.56 0.63
C ASP A 153 -6.27 -16.65 0.90
N PRO A 154 -7.51 -17.08 0.58
CA PRO A 154 -8.70 -16.27 0.76
C PRO A 154 -9.05 -16.01 2.23
N ASN A 155 -8.42 -16.70 3.19
CA ASN A 155 -8.67 -16.48 4.62
C ASN A 155 -7.79 -15.38 5.24
N HIS A 156 -6.70 -14.98 4.57
CA HIS A 156 -5.79 -13.96 5.10
C HIS A 156 -6.37 -12.55 4.99
N ILE A 157 -7.24 -12.31 4.01
CA ILE A 157 -7.77 -10.98 3.67
C ILE A 157 -9.18 -10.75 4.26
N LYS A 158 -9.77 -11.76 4.90
CA LYS A 158 -11.03 -11.61 5.65
C LYS A 158 -10.78 -10.88 6.97
#